data_AF-A0ABD1RNN9-F1
#
_entry.id   AF-A0ABD1RNN9-F1
#
_cell.length_a   1.000
_cell.length_b   1.000
_cell.length_c   1.000
_cell.angle_alpha   90.00
_cell.angle_beta   90.00
_cell.angle_gamma   90.00
#
_symmetry.space_group_name_H-M   'P 1'
#
loop_
_entity.id
_entity.type
_entity.pdbx_description
1 polymer ?
#
loop_
_entity_poly.entity_id
_entity_poly.type
_entity_poly.pdbx_seq_one_letter_code
_entity_poly.pdbx_strand_id
1 'polypeptide(L)'
;MAKLSIIFILCSVVIVSSAVPAAEALKKGPKAVEKWFKKLPQAKEKLNKLHFYFHDTISGKNPTAVKVAESNITSQSPTFFGIVSIADDPLTVGPEPDSKIVGRAQGMYCLASLEELGLLMTFNFVFSDGE
;
A
#
# COMPACT_ATOMS: atom_id res chain seq x y z
N MET A 1 18.51 -35.15 14.72
CA MET A 1 19.03 -34.13 13.79
C MET A 1 18.36 -34.19 12.41
N ALA A 2 18.29 -35.33 11.72
CA ALA A 2 17.68 -35.43 10.38
C ALA A 2 16.22 -34.94 10.25
N LYS A 3 15.36 -35.17 11.26
CA LYS A 3 13.95 -34.73 11.24
C LYS A 3 13.76 -33.20 11.30
N LEU A 4 14.68 -32.48 11.95
CA LEU A 4 14.61 -31.01 12.06
C LEU A 4 15.10 -30.35 10.77
N SER A 5 16.10 -30.93 10.12
CA SER A 5 16.60 -30.48 8.81
C SER A 5 15.54 -30.62 7.70
N ILE A 6 14.71 -31.66 7.73
CA ILE A 6 13.61 -31.87 6.76
C ILE A 6 12.51 -30.81 6.93
N ILE A 7 12.18 -30.45 8.18
CA ILE A 7 11.18 -29.39 8.46
C ILE A 7 11.68 -28.03 7.97
N PHE A 8 12.95 -27.70 8.21
CA PHE A 8 13.55 -26.45 7.70
C PHE A 8 13.59 -26.37 6.17
N ILE A 9 13.86 -27.50 5.48
CA ILE A 9 13.84 -27.57 4.01
C ILE A 9 12.40 -27.44 3.47
N LEU A 10 11.41 -28.04 4.13
CA LEU A 10 10.00 -27.91 3.73
C LEU A 10 9.48 -26.47 3.94
N CYS A 11 9.83 -25.82 5.04
CA CYS A 11 9.45 -24.42 5.29
C CYS A 11 10.09 -23.45 4.29
N SER A 12 11.33 -23.67 3.86
CA SER A 12 11.99 -22.79 2.87
C SER A 12 11.42 -22.93 1.46
N VAL A 13 10.98 -24.13 1.05
CA VAL A 13 10.31 -24.37 -0.24
C VAL A 13 8.94 -23.67 -0.31
N VAL A 14 8.20 -23.63 0.79
CA VAL A 14 6.90 -22.94 0.85
C VAL A 14 7.06 -21.42 0.70
N ILE A 15 8.07 -20.82 1.35
CA ILE A 15 8.33 -19.37 1.27
C ILE A 15 8.70 -18.92 -0.15
N VAL A 16 9.41 -19.76 -0.92
CA VAL A 16 9.77 -19.44 -2.32
C VAL A 16 8.54 -19.49 -3.24
N SER A 17 7.61 -20.43 -3.00
CA SER A 17 6.45 -20.63 -3.87
C SER A 17 5.44 -19.46 -3.87
N SER A 18 5.31 -18.71 -2.76
CA SER A 18 4.45 -17.53 -2.67
C SER A 18 5.09 -16.25 -3.23
N ALA A 19 6.42 -16.23 -3.40
CA ALA A 19 7.15 -15.07 -3.92
C ALA A 19 7.20 -15.04 -5.46
N VAL A 20 7.12 -16.19 -6.12
CA VAL A 20 7.18 -16.32 -7.59
C VAL A 20 6.02 -15.61 -8.32
N PRO A 21 4.75 -15.68 -7.87
CA PRO A 21 3.64 -15.02 -8.57
C PRO A 21 3.77 -13.48 -8.60
N ALA A 22 4.23 -12.87 -7.49
CA ALA A 22 4.39 -11.42 -7.38
C ALA A 22 5.54 -10.90 -8.26
N ALA A 23 6.67 -11.63 -8.32
CA ALA A 23 7.81 -11.26 -9.14
C ALA A 23 7.52 -11.37 -10.66
N GLU A 24 6.67 -12.31 -11.08
CA GLU A 24 6.26 -12.41 -12.49
C GLU A 24 5.29 -11.32 -12.92
N ALA A 25 4.41 -10.84 -12.02
CA ALA A 25 3.51 -9.74 -12.31
C ALA A 25 4.27 -8.45 -12.62
N LEU A 26 5.38 -8.20 -11.91
CA LEU A 26 6.27 -7.04 -12.12
C LEU A 26 7.06 -7.09 -13.44
N LYS A 27 7.35 -8.28 -13.98
CA LYS A 27 8.10 -8.43 -15.26
C LYS A 27 7.23 -8.25 -16.50
N LYS A 28 5.90 -8.32 -16.37
CA LYS A 28 4.96 -8.30 -17.48
C LYS A 28 4.40 -6.88 -17.61
N GLY A 29 4.98 -6.08 -18.49
CA GLY A 29 4.44 -4.75 -18.83
C GLY A 29 3.00 -4.82 -19.37
N PRO A 30 2.32 -3.69 -19.61
CA PRO A 30 0.88 -3.63 -19.90
C PRO A 30 0.40 -4.62 -20.99
N LYS A 31 1.17 -4.78 -22.07
CA LYS A 31 0.88 -5.72 -23.17
C LYS A 31 0.90 -7.19 -22.75
N ALA A 32 1.77 -7.56 -21.81
CA ALA A 32 1.88 -8.92 -21.31
C ALA A 32 0.74 -9.24 -20.34
N VAL A 33 0.31 -8.26 -19.53
CA VAL A 33 -0.91 -8.36 -18.71
C VAL A 33 -2.14 -8.53 -19.60
N GLU A 34 -2.27 -7.72 -20.65
CA GLU A 34 -3.39 -7.82 -21.60
C GLU A 34 -3.42 -9.19 -22.30
N LYS A 35 -2.26 -9.69 -22.76
CA LYS A 35 -2.16 -11.02 -23.39
C LYS A 35 -2.47 -12.15 -22.42
N TRP A 36 -2.09 -12.02 -21.14
CA TRP A 36 -2.45 -12.97 -20.10
C TRP A 36 -3.96 -12.94 -19.81
N PHE A 37 -4.55 -11.74 -19.66
CA PHE A 37 -5.98 -11.57 -19.41
C PHE A 37 -6.83 -12.18 -20.53
N LYS A 38 -6.44 -11.98 -21.80
CA LYS A 38 -7.08 -12.59 -22.98
C LYS A 38 -7.02 -14.13 -22.99
N LYS A 39 -6.11 -14.76 -22.24
CA LYS A 39 -5.99 -16.21 -22.13
C LYS A 39 -6.79 -16.82 -20.98
N LEU A 40 -7.33 -15.99 -20.08
CA LEU A 40 -8.14 -16.47 -18.97
C LEU A 40 -9.52 -16.90 -19.50
N PRO A 41 -9.93 -18.16 -19.31
CA PRO A 41 -11.27 -18.61 -19.67
C PRO A 41 -12.30 -17.76 -18.93
N GLN A 42 -13.32 -17.24 -19.64
CA GLN A 42 -14.40 -16.42 -19.07
C GLN A 42 -13.99 -15.04 -18.51
N ALA A 43 -12.76 -14.57 -18.74
CA ALA A 43 -12.38 -13.22 -18.32
C ALA A 43 -13.10 -12.16 -19.17
N LYS A 44 -13.93 -11.35 -18.52
CA LYS A 44 -14.56 -10.17 -19.09
C LYS A 44 -13.96 -8.94 -18.43
N GLU A 45 -13.48 -8.01 -19.24
CA GLU A 45 -13.03 -6.71 -18.74
C GLU A 45 -14.20 -6.01 -18.04
N LYS A 46 -13.93 -5.48 -16.84
CA LYS A 46 -14.90 -4.73 -16.04
C LYS A 46 -14.30 -3.39 -15.66
N LEU A 47 -15.12 -2.35 -15.73
CA LEU A 47 -14.79 -1.03 -15.22
C LEU A 47 -15.53 -0.81 -13.91
N ASN A 48 -14.81 -0.43 -12.86
CA ASN A 48 -15.38 -0.10 -11.55
C ASN A 48 -15.03 1.35 -11.19
N LYS A 49 -16.01 2.11 -10.72
CA LYS A 49 -15.80 3.44 -10.16
C LYS A 49 -15.83 3.33 -8.64
N LEU A 50 -14.69 3.59 -8.00
CA LEU A 50 -14.57 3.59 -6.55
C LEU A 50 -14.70 5.02 -6.02
N HIS A 51 -15.44 5.20 -4.93
CA HIS A 51 -15.55 6.45 -4.20
C HIS A 51 -15.53 6.14 -2.70
N PHE A 52 -14.57 6.71 -2.00
CA PHE A 52 -14.33 6.53 -0.57
C PHE A 52 -13.54 7.73 -0.05
N TYR A 53 -13.48 7.86 1.28
CA TYR A 53 -12.74 8.92 1.97
C TYR A 53 -11.53 8.33 2.70
N PHE A 54 -10.37 8.94 2.51
CA PHE A 54 -9.10 8.59 3.15
C PHE A 54 -8.92 9.50 4.38
N HIS A 55 -8.68 8.93 5.57
CA HIS A 55 -8.52 9.70 6.81
C HIS A 55 -7.09 9.60 7.40
N ASP A 56 -6.22 10.55 7.06
CA ASP A 56 -4.86 10.64 7.65
C ASP A 56 -4.93 11.23 9.08
N THR A 57 -4.72 10.40 10.10
CA THR A 57 -4.76 10.83 11.50
C THR A 57 -3.34 10.94 12.08
N ILE A 58 -2.75 12.13 11.95
CA ILE A 58 -1.37 12.41 12.38
C ILE A 58 -1.22 12.77 13.88
N SER A 59 -2.33 12.96 14.60
CA SER A 59 -2.31 13.41 16.00
C SER A 59 -3.56 12.96 16.77
N GLY A 60 -3.60 13.25 18.08
CA GLY A 60 -4.71 12.86 18.95
C GLY A 60 -4.45 11.54 19.68
N LYS A 61 -5.51 10.91 20.19
CA LYS A 61 -5.39 9.74 21.08
C LYS A 61 -4.91 8.48 20.35
N ASN A 62 -5.33 8.30 19.10
CA ASN A 62 -5.06 7.11 18.29
C ASN A 62 -4.59 7.52 16.89
N PRO A 63 -3.34 8.00 16.74
CA PRO A 63 -2.82 8.33 15.42
C PRO A 63 -2.70 7.07 14.55
N THR A 64 -2.97 7.23 13.26
CA THR A 64 -2.87 6.18 12.23
C THR A 64 -1.71 6.41 11.26
N ALA A 65 -1.10 7.59 11.30
CA ALA A 65 0.12 7.93 10.60
C ALA A 65 1.20 8.42 11.56
N VAL A 66 2.44 7.97 11.35
CA VAL A 66 3.58 8.25 12.21
C VAL A 66 4.79 8.63 11.37
N LYS A 67 5.43 9.76 11.72
CA LYS A 67 6.73 10.15 11.16
C LYS A 67 7.81 9.15 11.57
N VAL A 68 8.47 8.54 10.59
CA VAL A 68 9.52 7.53 10.81
C VAL A 68 10.92 8.01 10.44
N ALA A 69 11.03 9.05 9.62
CA ALA A 69 12.30 9.67 9.27
C ALA A 69 12.12 11.15 8.92
N GLU A 70 13.19 11.91 9.04
CA GLU A 70 13.28 13.29 8.58
C GLU A 70 14.70 13.63 8.14
N SER A 71 14.84 14.69 7.34
CA SER A 71 16.13 15.20 6.90
C SER A 71 16.67 16.21 7.92
N ASN A 72 17.99 16.42 7.94
CA ASN A 72 18.62 17.43 8.79
C ASN A 72 18.21 18.87 8.43
N ILE A 73 17.70 19.10 7.21
CA ILE A 73 17.18 20.40 6.78
C ILE A 73 15.67 20.56 7.01
N THR A 74 14.96 19.51 7.47
CA THR A 74 13.50 19.51 7.57
C THR A 74 12.97 20.67 8.43
N SER A 75 13.62 20.97 9.56
CA SER A 75 13.19 22.05 10.46
C SER A 75 13.38 23.46 9.90
N GLN A 76 14.22 23.60 8.87
CA GLN A 76 14.51 24.88 8.18
C GLN A 76 13.74 24.99 6.86
N SER A 77 13.18 23.88 6.38
CA SER A 77 12.42 23.84 5.15
C SER A 77 11.02 24.43 5.37
N PRO A 78 10.56 25.38 4.55
CA PRO A 78 9.21 25.93 4.64
C PRO A 78 8.12 24.91 4.27
N THR A 79 8.50 23.81 3.63
CA THR A 79 7.62 22.73 3.17
C THR A 79 7.78 21.46 3.99
N PHE A 80 8.60 21.48 5.05
CA PHE A 80 9.02 20.30 5.81
C PHE A 80 9.62 19.19 4.95
N PHE A 81 10.33 19.59 3.89
CA PHE A 81 10.98 18.67 2.96
C PHE A 81 11.78 17.59 3.69
N GLY A 82 11.62 16.34 3.26
CA GLY A 82 12.33 15.19 3.79
C GLY A 82 11.67 14.47 4.95
N ILE A 83 10.50 14.93 5.43
CA ILE A 83 9.66 14.09 6.32
C ILE A 83 9.22 12.83 5.55
N VAL A 84 9.32 11.67 6.20
CA VAL A 84 8.74 10.40 5.76
C VAL A 84 7.83 9.86 6.86
N SER A 85 6.59 9.56 6.50
CA SER A 85 5.58 8.99 7.40
C SER A 85 5.12 7.63 6.90
N ILE A 86 4.92 6.68 7.81
CA ILE A 86 4.22 5.42 7.55
C ILE A 86 2.79 5.56 8.07
N ALA A 87 1.83 5.08 7.30
CA ALA A 87 0.43 5.20 7.62
C ALA A 87 -0.35 3.91 7.37
N ASP A 88 -1.35 3.69 8.23
CA ASP A 88 -2.38 2.67 8.12
C ASP A 88 -3.73 3.34 8.39
N ASP A 89 -4.27 4.02 7.39
CA ASP A 89 -5.40 4.94 7.53
C ASP A 89 -6.72 4.29 7.14
N PRO A 90 -7.83 4.56 7.85
CA PRO A 90 -9.13 4.02 7.47
C PRO A 90 -9.63 4.65 6.16
N LEU A 91 -10.25 3.80 5.32
CA LEU A 91 -11.06 4.21 4.18
C LEU A 91 -12.53 4.06 4.54
N THR A 92 -13.34 5.10 4.35
CA THR A 92 -14.76 5.09 4.74
C THR A 92 -15.70 5.47 3.59
N VAL A 93 -16.99 5.16 3.76
CA VAL A 93 -18.04 5.53 2.77
C VAL A 93 -18.40 7.01 2.77
N GLY A 94 -18.24 7.69 3.91
CA GLY A 94 -18.58 9.11 4.09
C GLY A 94 -17.39 9.90 4.64
N PRO A 95 -17.42 11.24 4.56
CA PRO A 95 -16.36 12.10 5.09
C PRO A 95 -16.31 12.11 6.62
N GLU A 96 -17.34 11.62 7.31
CA GLU A 96 -17.37 11.54 8.76
C GLU A 96 -16.44 10.42 9.28
N PRO A 97 -15.59 10.68 10.30
CA PRO A 97 -14.65 9.68 10.82
C PRO A 97 -15.28 8.41 11.42
N ASP A 98 -16.53 8.50 11.86
CA ASP A 98 -17.31 7.39 12.42
C ASP A 98 -18.18 6.67 11.37
N SER A 99 -18.12 7.12 10.11
CA SER A 99 -18.79 6.44 9.01
C SER A 99 -18.20 5.05 8.76
N LYS A 100 -18.98 4.21 8.07
CA LYS A 100 -18.61 2.81 7.83
C LYS A 100 -17.25 2.69 7.14
N ILE A 101 -16.34 1.95 7.77
CA ILE A 101 -15.04 1.58 7.20
C ILE A 101 -15.25 0.51 6.12
N VAL A 102 -14.63 0.73 4.95
CA VAL A 102 -14.64 -0.19 3.79
C VAL A 102 -13.27 -0.74 3.44
N GLY A 103 -12.22 -0.23 4.07
CA GLY A 103 -10.87 -0.69 3.86
C GLY A 103 -9.84 0.15 4.60
N ARG A 104 -8.57 -0.03 4.23
CA ARG A 104 -7.44 0.71 4.79
C ARG A 104 -6.44 1.12 3.70
N ALA A 105 -5.86 2.30 3.84
CA ALA A 105 -4.73 2.76 3.06
C ALA A 105 -3.45 2.47 3.84
N GLN A 106 -2.65 1.53 3.34
CA GLN A 106 -1.42 1.08 3.99
C GLN A 106 -0.21 1.44 3.14
N GLY A 107 0.69 2.23 3.68
CA GLY A 107 1.83 2.71 2.91
C GLY A 107 2.58 3.85 3.57
N MET A 108 3.14 4.72 2.73
CA MET A 108 3.94 5.85 3.16
C MET A 108 3.70 7.09 2.31
N TYR A 109 3.93 8.25 2.90
CA TYR A 109 4.10 9.50 2.17
C TYR A 109 5.33 10.24 2.65
N CYS A 110 5.88 11.07 1.78
CA CYS A 110 6.95 11.99 2.13
C CYS A 110 6.70 13.38 1.55
N LEU A 111 7.26 14.39 2.23
CA LEU A 111 7.17 15.79 1.81
C LEU A 111 8.35 16.04 0.87
N ALA A 112 8.04 16.09 -0.43
CA ALA A 112 9.00 15.86 -1.50
C ALA A 112 9.28 17.09 -2.37
N SER A 113 8.63 18.22 -2.10
CA SER A 113 8.85 19.48 -2.81
C SER A 113 9.55 20.51 -1.93
N LEU A 114 10.53 21.22 -2.51
CA LEU A 114 11.30 22.26 -1.82
C LEU A 114 10.60 23.63 -1.81
N GLU A 115 9.75 23.90 -2.82
CA GLU A 115 9.18 25.23 -3.06
C GLU A 115 7.74 25.33 -2.55
N GLU A 116 6.97 24.25 -2.66
CA GLU A 116 5.56 24.18 -2.27
C GLU A 116 5.28 22.91 -1.46
N LEU A 117 4.20 22.89 -0.68
CA LEU A 117 3.80 21.68 0.03
C LEU A 117 3.37 20.62 -1.00
N GLY A 118 4.18 19.56 -1.14
CA GLY A 118 3.93 18.49 -2.09
C GLY A 118 4.26 17.13 -1.50
N LEU A 119 3.31 16.20 -1.58
CA LEU A 119 3.48 14.84 -1.09
C LEU A 119 3.77 13.88 -2.24
N LEU A 120 4.77 13.02 -2.06
CA LEU A 120 4.88 11.77 -2.81
C LEU A 120 4.26 10.66 -1.96
N MET A 121 3.29 9.94 -2.53
CA MET A 121 2.52 8.91 -1.82
C MET A 121 2.71 7.55 -2.48
N THR A 122 2.92 6.51 -1.67
CA THR A 122 2.96 5.11 -2.12
C THR A 122 2.11 4.28 -1.16
N PHE A 123 0.93 3.88 -1.63
CA PHE A 123 -0.08 3.19 -0.81
C PHE A 123 -0.67 1.99 -1.52
N ASN A 124 -1.02 0.97 -0.73
CA ASN A 124 -1.97 -0.06 -1.11
C ASN A 124 -3.33 0.28 -0.49
N PHE A 125 -4.39 0.24 -1.28
CA PHE A 125 -5.77 0.29 -0.78
C PHE A 125 -6.29 -1.13 -0.58
N VAL A 126 -6.39 -1.54 0.69
CA VAL A 126 -6.82 -2.86 1.12
C VAL A 126 -8.29 -2.78 1.49
N PHE A 127 -9.16 -3.09 0.52
CA PHE A 127 -10.61 -3.14 0.74
C PHE A 127 -10.97 -4.39 1.56
N SER A 128 -11.76 -4.21 2.61
CA SER A 128 -12.23 -5.28 3.50
C SER A 128 -13.75 -5.48 3.46
N ASP A 129 -14.45 -4.63 2.71
CA ASP A 129 -15.88 -4.67 2.52
C ASP A 129 -16.24 -4.14 1.12
N GLY A 130 -17.40 -4.55 0.59
CA GLY A 130 -17.78 -4.39 -0.81
C GLY A 130 -17.84 -5.71 -1.58
N GLU A 131 -18.01 -5.63 -2.91
CA GLU A 131 -18.07 -6.78 -3.83
C GLU A 131 -16.76 -7.03 -4.58
#